data_AF-A0A7R9YFI0-F1
#
_entry.id   AF-A0A7R9YFI0-F1
#
_cell.length_a   1.000
_cell.length_b   1.000
_cell.length_c   1.000
_cell.angle_alpha   90.00
_cell.angle_beta   90.00
_cell.angle_gamma   90.00
#
_symmetry.space_group_name_H-M   'P 1'
#
loop_
_entity.id
_entity.type
_entity.pdbx_description
1 polymer ?
#
loop_
_entity_poly.entity_id
_entity_poly.type
_entity_poly.pdbx_seq_one_letter_code
_entity_poly.pdbx_strand_id
1 'polypeptide(L)'
;ADARRSGGEPPLIVPPHALCTSELLALMMRGHADGNVSAYSPIGGAKTSWHEGSRYTLPIGMLSSLEYPEYEAAEGGTSLPLADELKTPPLAVWIIHSSTHFTLVFHADEDADKQVLSPSPGKFELVHWNGLSPGGPKATIFKVHAVNGSAPPAADVLAEKPHYKPVVDHPSGSEIDSVIQAHRQDKLDRPGQWETWRYEVVLALPEDAVDGQSRPDWMPLPMLYKLPPEGPDPTKPWRCASCYRTRYQTMIFGENEAGSVICKTCGLAPAVAGFSIWLHFDDLPDGQKAVLSRRHAPKMVSILHTKWPRAVVSFDPIA
;
A
#
# COMPACT_ATOMS: atom_id res chain seq x y z
N ALA A 1 3.44 -2.85 -25.73
CA ALA A 1 2.28 -2.00 -26.06
C ALA A 1 1.09 -2.25 -25.12
N ASP A 2 0.72 -3.51 -24.83
CA ASP A 2 -0.48 -3.79 -24.02
C ASP A 2 -0.29 -3.71 -22.50
N ALA A 3 0.88 -3.98 -21.92
CA ALA A 3 1.13 -3.75 -20.48
C ALA A 3 0.95 -2.27 -20.08
N ARG A 4 1.27 -1.35 -21.00
CA ARG A 4 0.99 0.09 -20.89
C ARG A 4 -0.50 0.41 -21.08
N ARG A 5 -1.23 -0.39 -21.88
CA ARG A 5 -2.69 -0.25 -22.09
C ARG A 5 -3.52 -0.87 -20.96
N SER A 6 -3.02 -1.91 -20.29
CA SER A 6 -3.62 -2.53 -19.10
C SER A 6 -3.18 -1.84 -17.80
N GLY A 7 -2.37 -0.78 -17.88
CA GLY A 7 -1.87 -0.07 -16.70
C GLY A 7 -1.04 -0.93 -15.74
N GLY A 8 -0.44 -2.03 -16.23
CA GLY A 8 0.29 -2.98 -15.38
C GLY A 8 -0.59 -3.87 -14.50
N GLU A 9 -1.89 -3.99 -14.79
CA GLU A 9 -2.75 -4.98 -14.13
C GLU A 9 -2.43 -6.41 -14.61
N PRO A 10 -2.31 -7.39 -13.69
CA PRO A 10 -2.25 -8.80 -14.04
C PRO A 10 -3.59 -9.25 -14.67
N PRO A 11 -3.59 -10.23 -15.59
CA PRO A 11 -4.81 -10.65 -16.25
C PRO A 11 -5.83 -11.23 -15.25
N LEU A 12 -7.09 -10.78 -15.35
CA LEU A 12 -8.20 -11.28 -14.55
C LEU A 12 -8.56 -12.72 -14.95
N ILE A 13 -8.49 -13.67 -14.00
CA ILE A 13 -9.22 -14.93 -14.09
C ILE A 13 -10.64 -14.67 -13.57
N VAL A 14 -11.65 -14.91 -14.40
CA VAL A 14 -13.06 -14.67 -14.04
C VAL A 14 -13.52 -15.76 -13.04
N PRO A 15 -14.19 -15.40 -11.93
CA PRO A 15 -14.80 -16.37 -11.01
C PRO A 15 -15.67 -17.40 -11.75
N PRO A 16 -15.82 -18.65 -11.25
CA PRO A 16 -15.65 -19.08 -9.85
C PRO A 16 -14.29 -19.73 -9.52
N HIS A 17 -13.32 -19.73 -10.43
CA HIS A 17 -12.09 -20.51 -10.24
C HIS A 17 -10.95 -19.65 -9.68
N ALA A 18 -10.82 -19.60 -8.34
CA ALA A 18 -9.62 -19.09 -7.67
C ALA A 18 -8.53 -20.17 -7.68
N LEU A 19 -7.81 -20.31 -8.80
CA LEU A 19 -6.81 -21.37 -8.99
C LEU A 19 -5.44 -21.04 -8.39
N CYS A 20 -5.24 -19.85 -7.84
CA CYS A 20 -3.91 -19.34 -7.47
C CYS A 20 -3.79 -19.02 -5.97
N THR A 21 -4.11 -19.97 -5.10
CA THR A 21 -4.00 -19.79 -3.64
C THR A 21 -2.56 -19.93 -3.15
N SER A 22 -2.24 -19.41 -1.95
CA SER A 22 -0.91 -19.55 -1.36
C SER A 22 -0.57 -21.02 -1.04
N GLU A 23 -1.55 -21.86 -0.74
CA GLU A 23 -1.37 -23.31 -0.53
C GLU A 23 -0.84 -24.00 -1.79
N LEU A 24 -1.38 -23.65 -2.96
CA LEU A 24 -0.91 -24.22 -4.23
C LEU A 24 0.51 -23.76 -4.54
N LEU A 25 0.81 -22.47 -4.31
CA LEU A 25 2.16 -21.94 -4.47
C LEU A 25 3.15 -22.62 -3.51
N ALA A 26 2.76 -22.83 -2.26
CA ALA A 26 3.56 -23.57 -1.30
C ALA A 26 3.78 -25.02 -1.73
N LEU A 27 2.76 -25.71 -2.23
CA LEU A 27 2.90 -27.05 -2.77
C LEU A 27 3.92 -27.10 -3.91
N MET A 28 3.87 -26.13 -4.84
CA MET A 28 4.81 -26.04 -5.96
C MET A 28 6.24 -25.71 -5.50
N MET A 29 6.41 -24.79 -4.56
CA MET A 29 7.72 -24.27 -4.16
C MET A 29 8.44 -25.14 -3.12
N ARG A 30 7.68 -25.78 -2.21
CA ARG A 30 8.25 -26.57 -1.11
C ARG A 30 7.70 -28.00 -0.97
N GLY A 31 6.86 -28.45 -1.90
CA GLY A 31 6.29 -29.80 -1.88
C GLY A 31 5.26 -30.05 -0.79
N HIS A 32 4.81 -29.01 -0.08
CA HIS A 32 3.83 -29.10 1.01
C HIS A 32 2.76 -28.02 0.85
N ALA A 33 1.50 -28.44 0.87
CA ALA A 33 0.34 -27.55 0.79
C ALA A 33 0.01 -26.99 2.19
N ASP A 34 0.80 -26.02 2.63
CA ASP A 34 0.49 -25.15 3.77
C ASP A 34 0.51 -23.70 3.27
N GLY A 35 -0.62 -23.01 3.40
CA GLY A 35 -0.86 -21.68 2.83
C GLY A 35 -0.17 -20.55 3.56
N ASN A 36 0.51 -20.82 4.68
CA ASN A 36 1.26 -19.80 5.40
C ASN A 36 2.55 -19.43 4.67
N VAL A 37 2.50 -18.35 3.90
CA VAL A 37 3.66 -17.70 3.26
C VAL A 37 4.22 -16.54 4.10
N SER A 38 3.70 -16.33 5.31
CA SER A 38 4.13 -15.23 6.17
C SER A 38 5.44 -15.56 6.89
N ALA A 39 6.12 -14.51 7.37
CA ALA A 39 7.31 -14.64 8.21
C ALA A 39 7.01 -15.21 9.60
N TYR A 40 5.74 -15.36 9.97
CA TYR A 40 5.32 -15.74 11.31
C TYR A 40 4.52 -17.05 11.29
N SER A 41 4.66 -17.82 12.38
CA SER A 41 3.80 -18.96 12.65
C SER A 41 2.35 -18.49 12.82
N PRO A 42 1.36 -19.21 12.24
CA PRO A 42 -0.05 -18.90 12.46
C PRO A 42 -0.43 -19.06 13.94
N ILE A 43 0.32 -19.88 14.69
CA ILE A 43 0.14 -20.09 16.12
C ILE A 43 1.26 -19.35 16.86
N GLY A 44 0.87 -18.36 17.65
CA GLY A 44 1.78 -17.65 18.57
C GLY A 44 2.62 -16.53 17.96
N GLY A 45 2.55 -16.27 16.64
CA GLY A 45 3.17 -15.11 16.01
C GLY A 45 4.70 -15.07 16.06
N ALA A 46 5.34 -16.19 16.44
CA ALA A 46 6.79 -16.32 16.42
C ALA A 46 7.30 -16.35 14.98
N LYS A 47 8.45 -15.72 14.73
CA LYS A 47 9.10 -15.78 13.42
C LYS A 47 9.46 -17.23 13.08
N THR A 48 9.16 -17.67 11.87
CA THR A 48 9.45 -19.02 11.36
C THR A 48 10.21 -18.93 10.05
N SER A 49 10.99 -19.96 9.75
CA SER A 49 11.67 -20.06 8.46
C SER A 49 10.74 -20.70 7.43
N TRP A 50 10.70 -20.13 6.23
CA TRP A 50 9.95 -20.73 5.11
C TRP A 50 10.37 -22.17 4.80
N HIS A 51 11.64 -22.50 5.06
CA HIS A 51 12.22 -23.80 4.76
C HIS A 51 12.05 -24.82 5.88
N GLU A 52 11.52 -24.41 7.04
CA GLU A 52 11.35 -25.29 8.20
C GLU A 52 10.45 -26.49 7.85
N GLY A 53 10.95 -27.71 8.10
CA GLY A 53 10.23 -28.95 7.82
C GLY A 53 10.14 -29.35 6.35
N SER A 54 10.65 -28.55 5.41
CA SER A 54 10.62 -28.92 3.99
C SER A 54 11.81 -29.81 3.60
N ARG A 55 11.52 -30.85 2.80
CA ARG A 55 12.53 -31.70 2.17
C ARG A 55 13.01 -31.17 0.81
N TYR A 56 12.24 -30.29 0.20
CA TYR A 56 12.49 -29.75 -1.13
C TYR A 56 12.14 -28.28 -1.12
N THR A 57 13.07 -27.41 -1.51
CA THR A 57 12.81 -25.99 -1.62
C THR A 57 13.36 -25.53 -2.95
N LEU A 58 12.48 -25.03 -3.82
CA LEU A 58 12.93 -24.39 -5.05
C LEU A 58 13.72 -23.13 -4.69
N PRO A 59 14.80 -22.80 -5.40
CA PRO A 59 15.64 -21.64 -5.10
C PRO A 59 15.02 -20.32 -5.61
N ILE A 60 13.68 -20.23 -5.63
CA ILE A 60 12.92 -19.09 -6.14
C ILE A 60 12.09 -18.48 -5.00
N GLY A 61 11.72 -17.22 -5.16
CA GLY A 61 10.97 -16.45 -4.19
C GLY A 61 9.52 -16.21 -4.59
N MET A 62 8.85 -15.41 -3.76
CA MET A 62 7.49 -14.94 -3.98
C MET A 62 7.38 -13.49 -3.51
N LEU A 63 6.73 -12.66 -4.32
CA LEU A 63 6.28 -11.32 -3.93
C LEU A 63 4.76 -11.29 -4.05
N SER A 64 4.09 -10.73 -3.05
CA SER A 64 2.64 -10.90 -2.93
C SER A 64 1.95 -9.62 -2.50
N SER A 65 0.76 -9.37 -3.06
CA SER A 65 -0.12 -8.33 -2.53
C SER A 65 -0.76 -8.69 -1.18
N LEU A 66 -0.61 -9.93 -0.70
CA LEU A 66 -1.09 -10.37 0.61
C LEU A 66 -0.38 -9.66 1.77
N GLU A 67 0.82 -9.13 1.56
CA GLU A 67 1.50 -8.32 2.58
C GLU A 67 0.74 -7.03 2.91
N TYR A 68 -0.28 -6.67 2.13
CA TYR A 68 -1.04 -5.46 2.36
C TYR A 68 -2.28 -5.74 3.21
N PRO A 69 -2.44 -5.03 4.34
CA PRO A 69 -3.53 -5.26 5.27
C PRO A 69 -4.91 -4.97 4.66
N GLU A 70 -4.98 -4.20 3.58
CA GLU A 70 -6.22 -3.79 2.92
C GLU A 70 -7.04 -4.96 2.32
N TYR A 71 -6.45 -6.13 2.08
CA TYR A 71 -7.19 -7.32 1.63
C TYR A 71 -7.90 -8.07 2.77
N GLU A 72 -7.50 -7.85 4.02
CA GLU A 72 -8.17 -8.35 5.23
C GLU A 72 -8.81 -7.24 6.07
N ALA A 73 -8.66 -5.97 5.66
CA ALA A 73 -9.20 -4.80 6.35
C ALA A 73 -10.71 -4.57 6.15
N ALA A 74 -11.49 -5.65 6.09
CA ALA A 74 -12.81 -5.59 6.70
C ALA A 74 -12.71 -5.59 8.24
N GLU A 75 -11.60 -6.09 8.82
CA GLU A 75 -11.47 -6.28 10.27
C GLU A 75 -10.05 -6.05 10.80
N GLY A 76 -9.46 -4.86 10.59
CA GLY A 76 -8.26 -4.46 11.33
C GLY A 76 -7.01 -5.33 11.14
N GLY A 77 -6.92 -6.09 10.05
CA GLY A 77 -5.83 -7.03 9.78
C GLY A 77 -4.45 -6.37 9.84
N THR A 78 -3.54 -6.98 10.60
CA THR A 78 -2.11 -6.67 10.59
C THR A 78 -1.53 -7.09 9.24
N SER A 79 -0.76 -6.20 8.60
CA SER A 79 0.10 -6.56 7.46
C SER A 79 0.97 -7.74 7.88
N LEU A 80 0.74 -8.92 7.29
CA LEU A 80 1.56 -10.11 7.52
C LEU A 80 2.67 -10.12 6.47
N PRO A 81 3.90 -9.74 6.84
CA PRO A 81 5.01 -9.77 5.89
C PRO A 81 5.25 -11.20 5.40
N LEU A 82 5.65 -11.34 4.14
CA LEU A 82 6.11 -12.63 3.64
C LEU A 82 7.38 -13.07 4.37
N ALA A 83 7.61 -14.38 4.42
CA ALA A 83 8.85 -14.94 4.91
C ALA A 83 10.07 -14.34 4.19
N ASP A 84 11.14 -14.10 4.94
CA ASP A 84 12.33 -13.40 4.45
C ASP A 84 12.97 -14.16 3.27
N GLU A 85 12.96 -15.48 3.33
CA GLU A 85 13.49 -16.37 2.30
C GLU A 85 12.69 -16.31 0.98
N LEU A 86 11.39 -15.98 1.05
CA LEU A 86 10.59 -15.74 -0.15
C LEU A 86 10.92 -14.40 -0.80
N LYS A 87 11.29 -13.39 -0.02
CA LYS A 87 11.71 -12.09 -0.55
C LYS A 87 13.14 -12.10 -1.05
N THR A 88 14.01 -12.89 -0.42
CA THR A 88 15.45 -12.96 -0.74
C THR A 88 15.85 -14.41 -1.07
N PRO A 89 15.30 -14.97 -2.15
CA PRO A 89 15.63 -16.32 -2.60
C PRO A 89 17.09 -16.42 -3.09
N PRO A 90 17.64 -17.64 -3.23
CA PRO A 90 18.97 -17.86 -3.79
C PRO A 90 19.14 -17.41 -5.25
N LEU A 91 18.10 -17.56 -6.08
CA LEU A 91 18.07 -17.04 -7.45
C LEU A 91 17.17 -15.80 -7.51
N ALA A 92 17.52 -14.81 -8.32
CA ALA A 92 16.70 -13.61 -8.52
C ALA A 92 15.46 -13.89 -9.39
N VAL A 93 14.64 -14.85 -8.97
CA VAL A 93 13.40 -15.30 -9.61
C VAL A 93 12.29 -15.25 -8.57
N TRP A 94 11.19 -14.56 -8.88
CA TRP A 94 10.03 -14.46 -8.00
C TRP A 94 8.74 -14.77 -8.73
N ILE A 95 7.89 -15.54 -8.06
CA ILE A 95 6.47 -15.59 -8.40
C ILE A 95 5.81 -14.31 -7.90
N ILE A 96 5.19 -13.56 -8.80
CA ILE A 96 4.36 -12.40 -8.47
C ILE A 96 2.94 -12.87 -8.24
N HIS A 97 2.44 -12.75 -7.02
CA HIS A 97 1.11 -13.18 -6.62
C HIS A 97 0.20 -11.99 -6.32
N SER A 98 -0.92 -11.89 -7.04
CA SER A 98 -1.87 -10.79 -6.92
C SER A 98 -3.25 -11.24 -6.38
N SER A 99 -3.26 -12.24 -5.50
CA SER A 99 -4.43 -12.96 -4.94
C SER A 99 -5.18 -13.90 -5.88
N THR A 100 -5.48 -13.48 -7.10
CA THR A 100 -6.27 -14.28 -8.07
C THR A 100 -5.45 -14.84 -9.23
N HIS A 101 -4.16 -14.48 -9.28
CA HIS A 101 -3.28 -14.80 -10.39
C HIS A 101 -1.82 -14.81 -9.98
N PHE A 102 -0.99 -15.52 -10.75
CA PHE A 102 0.46 -15.43 -10.64
C PHE A 102 1.14 -15.17 -11.99
N THR A 103 2.22 -14.39 -11.95
CA THR A 103 3.16 -14.22 -13.07
C THR A 103 4.58 -14.42 -12.56
N LEU A 104 5.57 -14.41 -13.45
CA LEU A 104 6.97 -14.56 -13.07
C LEU A 104 7.71 -13.24 -13.27
N VAL A 105 8.59 -12.89 -12.35
CA VAL A 105 9.60 -11.85 -12.56
C VAL A 105 10.97 -12.41 -12.23
N PHE A 106 11.97 -12.13 -13.05
CA PHE A 106 13.32 -12.64 -12.85
C PHE A 106 14.40 -11.71 -13.39
N HIS A 107 15.61 -11.79 -12.86
CA HIS A 107 16.78 -11.22 -13.52
C HIS A 107 17.29 -12.20 -14.58
N ALA A 108 17.62 -11.70 -15.78
CA ALA A 108 18.02 -12.57 -16.90
C ALA A 108 19.49 -13.04 -16.83
N ASP A 109 20.31 -12.35 -16.05
CA ASP A 109 21.74 -12.65 -15.86
C ASP A 109 21.97 -13.17 -14.42
N GLU A 110 22.31 -14.45 -14.31
CA GLU A 110 22.54 -15.15 -13.03
C GLU A 110 23.75 -14.55 -12.27
N ASP A 111 24.76 -14.04 -12.97
CA ASP A 111 25.94 -13.44 -12.34
C ASP A 111 25.59 -12.12 -11.64
N ALA A 112 24.47 -11.51 -12.01
CA ALA A 112 23.94 -10.27 -11.45
C ALA A 112 22.92 -10.49 -10.31
N ASP A 113 22.61 -11.73 -9.94
CA ASP A 113 21.70 -12.04 -8.82
C ASP A 113 22.14 -11.35 -7.52
N LYS A 114 23.46 -11.30 -7.28
CA LYS A 114 24.04 -10.62 -6.11
C LYS A 114 23.70 -9.13 -6.06
N GLN A 115 23.57 -8.46 -7.21
CA GLN A 115 23.23 -7.06 -7.28
C GLN A 115 21.74 -6.84 -6.97
N VAL A 116 20.86 -7.67 -7.53
CA VAL A 116 19.40 -7.57 -7.36
C VAL A 116 18.96 -7.96 -5.95
N LEU A 117 19.61 -8.97 -5.38
CA LEU A 117 19.36 -9.47 -4.04
C LEU A 117 20.03 -8.62 -2.96
N SER A 118 20.89 -7.67 -3.35
CA SER A 118 21.54 -6.76 -2.41
C SER A 118 20.51 -5.94 -1.62
N PRO A 119 20.72 -5.74 -0.31
CA PRO A 119 19.90 -4.82 0.47
C PRO A 119 20.16 -3.35 0.13
N SER A 120 21.25 -3.04 -0.57
CA SER A 120 21.65 -1.65 -0.86
C SER A 120 20.87 -1.02 -2.01
N PRO A 121 20.79 0.32 -2.08
CA PRO A 121 20.24 1.02 -3.22
C PRO A 121 20.92 0.65 -4.53
N GLY A 122 20.15 0.59 -5.62
CA GLY A 122 20.69 0.16 -6.90
C GLY A 122 19.71 0.30 -8.06
N LYS A 123 20.25 0.10 -9.27
CA LYS A 123 19.49 0.01 -10.53
C LYS A 123 19.74 -1.35 -11.15
N PHE A 124 18.68 -1.98 -11.64
CA PHE A 124 18.72 -3.29 -12.30
C PHE A 124 17.49 -3.47 -13.19
N GLU A 125 17.53 -4.49 -14.04
CA GLU A 125 16.45 -4.83 -14.95
C GLU A 125 15.84 -6.17 -14.54
N LEU A 126 14.51 -6.24 -14.49
CA LEU A 126 13.81 -7.50 -14.29
C LEU A 126 12.98 -7.83 -15.53
N VAL A 127 12.99 -9.08 -15.94
CA VAL A 127 12.10 -9.60 -16.96
C VAL A 127 10.83 -10.10 -16.28
N HIS A 128 9.71 -9.46 -16.61
CA HIS A 128 8.38 -9.96 -16.26
C HIS A 128 7.85 -10.84 -17.37
N TRP A 129 7.43 -12.05 -17.02
CA TRP A 129 6.79 -12.99 -17.91
C TRP A 129 5.36 -13.27 -17.46
N ASN A 130 4.41 -12.96 -18.34
CA ASN A 130 3.03 -13.39 -18.21
C ASN A 130 2.79 -14.50 -19.24
N GLY A 131 2.60 -15.73 -18.78
CA GLY A 131 2.32 -16.89 -19.64
C GLY A 131 0.84 -17.11 -19.96
N LEU A 132 -0.08 -16.36 -19.35
CA LEU A 132 -1.51 -16.66 -19.36
C LEU A 132 -2.32 -15.65 -20.19
N SER A 133 -3.30 -16.16 -20.94
CA SER A 133 -4.27 -15.34 -21.68
C SER A 133 -5.15 -14.49 -20.75
N PRO A 134 -5.69 -13.34 -21.20
CA PRO A 134 -5.54 -12.72 -22.53
C PRO A 134 -4.28 -11.84 -22.69
N GLY A 135 -3.55 -11.61 -21.60
CA GLY A 135 -2.40 -10.68 -21.57
C GLY A 135 -1.09 -11.29 -22.09
N GLY A 136 -0.90 -12.59 -21.91
CA GLY A 136 0.27 -13.36 -22.35
C GLY A 136 0.00 -14.25 -23.58
N PRO A 137 1.00 -15.03 -24.04
CA PRO A 137 2.38 -15.07 -23.54
C PRO A 137 3.15 -13.80 -23.95
N LYS A 138 3.65 -13.03 -22.98
CA LYS A 138 4.39 -11.78 -23.24
C LYS A 138 5.46 -11.56 -22.16
N ALA A 139 6.57 -10.98 -22.58
CA ALA A 139 7.65 -10.53 -21.72
C ALA A 139 7.72 -9.00 -21.70
N THR A 140 8.08 -8.40 -20.56
CA THR A 140 8.31 -6.95 -20.42
C THR A 140 9.53 -6.73 -19.53
N ILE A 141 10.41 -5.78 -19.88
CA ILE A 141 11.52 -5.38 -19.02
C ILE A 141 11.04 -4.30 -18.05
N PHE A 142 11.28 -4.53 -16.77
CA PHE A 142 11.12 -3.56 -15.70
C PHE A 142 12.48 -2.99 -15.36
N LYS A 143 12.67 -1.71 -15.63
CA LYS A 143 13.83 -0.98 -15.12
C LYS A 143 13.51 -0.50 -13.73
N VAL A 144 14.15 -1.09 -12.73
CA VAL A 144 13.92 -0.82 -11.32
C VAL A 144 15.05 0.03 -10.77
N HIS A 145 14.70 1.13 -10.12
CA HIS A 145 15.60 1.94 -9.33
C HIS A 145 15.16 1.85 -7.86
N ALA A 146 15.80 0.95 -7.11
CA ALA A 146 15.56 0.74 -5.69
C ALA A 146 16.26 1.83 -4.88
N VAL A 147 15.66 3.02 -4.79
CA VAL A 147 16.25 4.21 -4.14
C VAL A 147 16.62 3.95 -2.68
N ASN A 148 15.81 3.14 -1.98
CA ASN A 148 16.01 2.80 -0.57
C ASN A 148 16.61 1.39 -0.37
N GLY A 149 17.02 0.72 -1.45
CA GLY A 149 17.43 -0.67 -1.40
C GLY A 149 16.26 -1.63 -1.16
N SER A 150 16.54 -2.79 -0.58
CA SER A 150 15.53 -3.81 -0.27
C SER A 150 14.89 -3.55 1.10
N ALA A 151 13.64 -3.97 1.25
CA ALA A 151 12.93 -3.98 2.53
C ALA A 151 13.73 -4.80 3.56
N PRO A 152 13.78 -4.35 4.83
CA PRO A 152 14.46 -5.12 5.86
C PRO A 152 13.74 -6.45 6.11
N PRO A 153 14.45 -7.45 6.68
CA PRO A 153 13.83 -8.66 7.18
C PRO A 153 12.67 -8.35 8.14
N ALA A 154 11.68 -9.24 8.19
CA ALA A 154 10.62 -9.17 9.19
C ALA A 154 11.22 -9.19 10.60
N ALA A 155 10.62 -8.44 11.53
CA ALA A 155 11.07 -8.43 12.92
C ALA A 155 10.91 -9.82 13.56
N ASP A 156 11.73 -10.16 14.56
CA ASP A 156 11.72 -11.49 15.21
C ASP A 156 10.41 -11.82 15.93
N VAL A 157 9.68 -10.79 16.33
CA VAL A 157 8.36 -10.90 16.93
C VAL A 157 7.40 -10.07 16.11
N LEU A 158 6.24 -10.64 15.79
CA LEU A 158 5.14 -9.88 15.25
C LEU A 158 4.68 -8.88 16.32
N ALA A 159 5.20 -7.66 16.25
CA ALA A 159 4.78 -6.60 17.14
C ALA A 159 3.32 -6.24 16.80
N GLU A 160 2.42 -6.41 17.76
CA GLU A 160 1.15 -5.69 17.72
C GLU A 160 1.48 -4.21 17.61
N LYS A 161 1.03 -3.56 16.53
CA LYS A 161 1.18 -2.11 16.42
C LYS A 161 0.17 -1.50 17.38
N PRO A 162 0.60 -0.89 18.51
CA PRO A 162 -0.34 -0.23 19.40
C PRO A 162 -1.09 0.84 18.61
N HIS A 163 -2.42 0.76 18.66
CA HIS A 163 -3.27 1.82 18.13
C HIS A 163 -3.24 2.97 19.13
N TYR A 164 -2.53 4.04 18.78
CA TYR A 164 -2.50 5.25 19.59
C TYR A 164 -3.61 6.20 19.16
N LYS A 165 -4.17 6.93 20.14
CA LYS A 165 -5.07 8.04 19.84
C LYS A 165 -4.36 9.06 18.94
N PRO A 166 -5.05 9.59 17.91
CA PRO A 166 -4.49 10.60 17.03
C PRO A 166 -4.18 11.87 17.83
N VAL A 167 -3.13 12.59 17.41
CA VAL A 167 -2.81 13.88 18.03
C VAL A 167 -3.77 14.94 17.52
N VAL A 168 -4.50 15.57 18.44
CA VAL A 168 -5.51 16.62 18.17
C VAL A 168 -5.14 17.90 18.91
N ASP A 169 -5.42 19.06 18.32
CA ASP A 169 -5.29 20.39 18.92
C ASP A 169 -3.90 20.72 19.52
N HIS A 170 -2.85 20.06 19.03
CA HIS A 170 -1.48 20.42 19.40
C HIS A 170 -1.16 21.82 18.82
N PRO A 171 -0.29 22.64 19.46
CA PRO A 171 0.05 23.97 18.94
C PRO A 171 0.57 24.00 17.49
N SER A 172 1.04 22.86 16.98
CA SER A 172 1.48 22.68 15.59
C SER A 172 0.41 22.12 14.65
N GLY A 173 -0.77 21.72 15.15
CA GLY A 173 -1.89 21.21 14.36
C GLY A 173 -2.42 19.86 14.86
N SER A 174 -3.21 19.21 14.01
CA SER A 174 -3.78 17.88 14.22
C SER A 174 -3.24 16.87 13.21
N GLU A 175 -3.27 15.59 13.55
CA GLU A 175 -2.93 14.48 12.65
C GLU A 175 -4.01 14.30 11.56
N ILE A 176 -3.65 13.73 10.42
CA ILE A 176 -4.61 13.33 9.38
C ILE A 176 -5.40 12.12 9.89
N ASP A 177 -6.72 12.25 9.93
CA ASP A 177 -7.63 11.13 10.20
C ASP A 177 -7.79 10.26 8.95
N SER A 178 -8.14 10.87 7.82
CA SER A 178 -8.45 10.15 6.58
C SER A 178 -8.06 10.95 5.34
N VAL A 179 -7.54 10.25 4.32
CA VAL A 179 -7.49 10.76 2.94
C VAL A 179 -8.79 10.38 2.23
N ILE A 180 -9.51 11.39 1.74
CA ILE A 180 -10.84 11.24 1.15
C ILE A 180 -10.73 10.83 -0.31
N GLN A 181 -10.13 11.69 -1.13
CA GLN A 181 -10.07 11.51 -2.57
C GLN A 181 -8.89 12.27 -3.19
N ALA A 182 -8.51 11.86 -4.40
CA ALA A 182 -7.60 12.63 -5.24
C ALA A 182 -8.37 13.72 -6.02
N HIS A 183 -7.72 14.84 -6.29
CA HIS A 183 -8.31 15.96 -7.02
C HIS A 183 -8.66 15.54 -8.45
N ARG A 184 -9.92 15.72 -8.85
CA ARG A 184 -10.44 15.23 -10.13
C ARG A 184 -9.65 15.77 -11.33
N GLN A 185 -9.35 17.07 -11.33
CA GLN A 185 -8.62 17.69 -12.43
C GLN A 185 -7.19 17.13 -12.56
N ASP A 186 -6.54 16.80 -11.44
CA ASP A 186 -5.16 16.31 -11.46
C ASP A 186 -5.09 14.93 -12.11
N LYS A 187 -6.11 14.09 -11.87
CA LYS A 187 -6.27 12.79 -12.54
C LYS A 187 -6.51 12.91 -14.04
N LEU A 188 -7.24 13.95 -14.46
CA LEU A 188 -7.53 14.21 -15.88
C LEU A 188 -6.30 14.76 -16.61
N ASP A 189 -5.60 15.72 -16.00
CA ASP A 189 -4.44 16.39 -16.59
C ASP A 189 -3.20 15.50 -16.59
N ARG A 190 -3.04 14.66 -15.55
CA ARG A 190 -1.84 13.86 -15.31
C ARG A 190 -2.21 12.42 -14.94
N PRO A 191 -2.82 11.65 -15.87
CA PRO A 191 -3.26 10.28 -15.60
C PRO A 191 -2.07 9.39 -15.24
N GLY A 192 -2.23 8.59 -14.18
CA GLY A 192 -1.19 7.69 -13.68
C GLY A 192 0.00 8.37 -12.99
N GLN A 193 -0.02 9.68 -12.76
CA GLN A 193 1.04 10.41 -12.04
C GLN A 193 0.59 10.78 -10.63
N TRP A 194 0.16 9.79 -9.85
CA TRP A 194 -0.49 9.99 -8.54
C TRP A 194 0.38 10.70 -7.50
N GLU A 195 1.71 10.61 -7.65
CA GLU A 195 2.68 11.33 -6.82
C GLU A 195 2.70 12.84 -7.09
N THR A 196 2.03 13.31 -8.15
CA THR A 196 1.92 14.74 -8.50
C THR A 196 0.53 15.32 -8.22
N TRP A 197 -0.38 14.50 -7.69
CA TRP A 197 -1.77 14.90 -7.44
C TRP A 197 -1.92 15.55 -6.08
N ARG A 198 -2.98 16.34 -5.96
CA ARG A 198 -3.51 16.82 -4.69
C ARG A 198 -4.54 15.85 -4.13
N TYR A 199 -4.59 15.75 -2.82
CA TYR A 199 -5.49 14.88 -2.08
C TYR A 199 -6.27 15.68 -1.05
N GLU A 200 -7.57 15.41 -0.99
CA GLU A 200 -8.45 15.95 0.04
C GLU A 200 -8.28 15.11 1.30
N VAL A 201 -7.99 15.77 2.42
CA VAL A 201 -7.77 15.12 3.71
C VAL A 201 -8.64 15.78 4.78
N VAL A 202 -9.01 15.00 5.80
CA VAL A 202 -9.61 15.51 7.04
C VAL A 202 -8.66 15.28 8.19
N LEU A 203 -8.59 16.26 9.08
CA LEU A 203 -7.80 16.19 10.30
C LEU A 203 -8.62 15.56 11.42
N ALA A 204 -7.91 14.91 12.34
CA ALA A 204 -8.50 14.38 13.56
C ALA A 204 -9.08 15.51 14.42
N LEU A 205 -10.23 15.22 15.05
CA LEU A 205 -10.93 16.15 15.95
C LEU A 205 -10.95 15.56 17.37
N PRO A 206 -11.04 16.41 18.41
CA PRO A 206 -11.19 15.98 19.78
C PRO A 206 -12.43 15.09 19.97
N GLU A 207 -12.25 13.96 20.65
CA GLU A 207 -13.34 13.06 21.01
C GLU A 207 -13.08 12.38 22.36
N ASP A 208 -14.15 12.24 23.14
CA ASP A 208 -14.11 11.60 24.45
C ASP A 208 -14.00 10.06 24.34
N ALA A 209 -14.36 9.48 23.20
CA ALA A 209 -14.56 8.04 23.00
C ALA A 209 -13.67 7.41 21.90
N VAL A 210 -12.48 7.95 21.64
CA VAL A 210 -11.53 7.29 20.72
C VAL A 210 -10.90 6.08 21.42
N ASP A 211 -11.14 4.89 20.89
CA ASP A 211 -10.43 3.67 21.26
C ASP A 211 -8.94 3.80 20.90
N GLY A 212 -8.05 3.46 21.83
CA GLY A 212 -6.61 3.54 21.62
C GLY A 212 -5.85 3.97 22.87
N GLN A 213 -4.58 3.58 22.93
CA GLN A 213 -3.69 3.96 24.02
C GLN A 213 -3.26 5.43 23.85
N SER A 214 -3.03 6.13 24.96
CA SER A 214 -2.37 7.43 24.89
C SER A 214 -0.97 7.27 24.29
N ARG A 215 -0.60 8.17 23.38
CA ARG A 215 0.74 8.19 22.82
C ARG A 215 1.76 8.45 23.94
N PRO A 216 2.83 7.65 24.08
CA PRO A 216 3.86 7.88 25.08
C PRO A 216 4.65 9.17 24.81
N ASP A 217 5.07 9.86 25.87
CA ASP A 217 5.78 11.16 25.78
C ASP A 217 7.13 11.08 25.05
N TRP A 218 7.78 9.90 25.07
CA TRP A 218 9.06 9.67 24.39
C TRP A 218 8.90 9.44 22.87
N MET A 219 7.68 9.17 22.39
CA MET A 219 7.44 8.89 20.99
C MET A 219 7.40 10.21 20.20
N PRO A 220 8.14 10.33 19.08
CA PRO A 220 8.10 11.54 18.27
C PRO A 220 6.67 11.84 17.81
N LEU A 221 6.33 13.13 17.75
CA LEU A 221 5.05 13.57 17.21
C LEU A 221 4.92 13.16 15.74
N PRO A 222 3.71 12.78 15.29
CA PRO A 222 3.44 12.57 13.89
C PRO A 222 3.52 13.91 13.13
N MET A 223 3.44 13.86 11.80
CA MET A 223 3.30 15.07 11.00
C MET A 223 1.92 15.70 11.26
N LEU A 224 1.91 16.97 11.65
CA LEU A 224 0.71 17.71 12.05
C LEU A 224 0.38 18.81 11.06
N TYR A 225 -0.91 19.13 10.95
CA TYR A 225 -1.44 20.10 10.00
C TYR A 225 -2.38 21.07 10.70
N LYS A 226 -2.36 22.33 10.26
CA LYS A 226 -3.29 23.34 10.73
C LYS A 226 -4.38 23.58 9.69
N LEU A 227 -5.61 23.70 10.16
CA LEU A 227 -6.65 24.29 9.35
C LEU A 227 -6.34 25.79 9.14
N PRO A 228 -6.61 26.34 7.94
CA PRO A 228 -6.54 27.77 7.71
C PRO A 228 -7.42 28.55 8.72
N PRO A 229 -6.89 29.60 9.38
CA PRO A 229 -7.64 30.35 10.38
C PRO A 229 -8.86 31.08 9.82
N GLU A 230 -8.84 31.41 8.52
CA GLU A 230 -9.96 32.01 7.79
C GLU A 230 -11.10 31.03 7.49
N GLY A 231 -10.91 29.74 7.74
CA GLY A 231 -11.88 28.69 7.42
C GLY A 231 -11.71 28.11 6.00
N PRO A 232 -12.71 27.39 5.48
CA PRO A 232 -12.67 26.84 4.13
C PRO A 232 -12.66 27.96 3.08
N ASP A 233 -12.00 27.72 1.95
CA ASP A 233 -11.99 28.63 0.79
C ASP A 233 -13.45 28.92 0.37
N PRO A 234 -13.92 30.19 0.44
CA PRO A 234 -15.31 30.51 0.17
C PRO A 234 -15.72 30.30 -1.29
N THR A 235 -14.74 30.09 -2.19
CA THR A 235 -14.99 29.83 -3.61
C THR A 235 -15.11 28.35 -3.93
N LYS A 236 -14.84 27.46 -2.96
CA LYS A 236 -14.80 26.01 -3.17
C LYS A 236 -15.73 25.27 -2.22
N PRO A 237 -16.28 24.12 -2.64
CA PRO A 237 -16.97 23.23 -1.72
C PRO A 237 -16.01 22.66 -0.67
N TRP A 238 -16.53 22.28 0.49
CA TRP A 238 -15.76 21.71 1.59
C TRP A 238 -16.52 20.57 2.28
N ARG A 239 -15.80 19.59 2.81
CA ARG A 239 -16.41 18.48 3.58
C ARG A 239 -16.26 18.73 5.08
N CYS A 240 -17.33 18.49 5.82
CA CYS A 240 -17.31 18.53 7.27
C CYS A 240 -16.53 17.33 7.83
N ALA A 241 -15.46 17.59 8.59
CA ALA A 241 -14.62 16.54 9.16
C ALA A 241 -15.41 15.71 10.18
N SER A 242 -16.22 16.34 11.05
CA SER A 242 -17.09 15.66 12.01
C SER A 242 -18.09 14.70 11.34
N CYS A 243 -18.76 15.11 10.27
CA CYS A 243 -19.68 14.22 9.54
C CYS A 243 -18.94 13.12 8.76
N TYR A 244 -17.79 13.44 8.16
CA TYR A 244 -17.05 12.47 7.35
C TYR A 244 -16.44 11.34 8.20
N ARG A 245 -16.09 11.61 9.45
CA ARG A 245 -15.58 10.57 10.37
C ARG A 245 -16.63 9.48 10.64
N THR A 246 -17.89 9.85 10.79
CA THR A 246 -19.00 8.90 10.97
C THR A 246 -19.62 8.41 9.65
N ARG A 247 -18.98 8.65 8.50
CA ARG A 247 -19.54 8.36 7.17
C ARG A 247 -19.98 6.93 6.95
N TYR A 248 -19.32 5.93 7.55
CA TYR A 248 -19.73 4.54 7.34
C TYR A 248 -20.95 4.15 8.19
N GLN A 249 -21.18 4.86 9.29
CA GLN A 249 -22.37 4.69 10.13
C GLN A 249 -23.56 5.49 9.57
N THR A 250 -23.30 6.67 9.04
CA THR A 250 -24.33 7.63 8.63
C THR A 250 -24.55 7.71 7.11
N MET A 251 -23.65 7.12 6.32
CA MET A 251 -23.57 7.23 4.87
C MET A 251 -23.48 8.68 4.34
N ILE A 252 -22.95 9.61 5.16
CA ILE A 252 -22.78 11.01 4.78
C ILE A 252 -21.41 11.20 4.10
N PHE A 253 -21.43 11.27 2.77
CA PHE A 253 -20.25 11.55 1.93
C PHE A 253 -20.37 12.88 1.16
N GLY A 254 -21.33 13.74 1.52
CA GLY A 254 -21.61 14.99 0.80
C GLY A 254 -20.60 16.11 1.07
N GLU A 255 -20.58 17.10 0.19
CA GLU A 255 -19.86 18.38 0.35
C GLU A 255 -20.85 19.50 0.70
N ASN A 256 -20.39 20.48 1.47
CA ASN A 256 -21.05 21.77 1.63
C ASN A 256 -20.73 22.65 0.40
N GLU A 257 -21.68 23.49 0.02
CA GLU A 257 -21.52 24.41 -1.12
C GLU A 257 -20.48 25.49 -0.81
N ALA A 258 -19.88 26.05 -1.87
CA ALA A 258 -18.98 27.19 -1.75
C ALA A 258 -19.66 28.35 -0.99
N GLY A 259 -18.93 28.94 -0.05
CA GLY A 259 -19.43 30.03 0.80
C GLY A 259 -20.32 29.59 1.96
N SER A 260 -20.58 28.30 2.14
CA SER A 260 -21.37 27.80 3.28
C SER A 260 -20.64 28.05 4.60
N VAL A 261 -21.30 28.76 5.53
CA VAL A 261 -20.77 29.09 6.87
C VAL A 261 -21.09 28.04 7.94
N ILE A 262 -21.94 27.06 7.62
CA ILE A 262 -22.31 25.93 8.48
C ILE A 262 -22.38 24.65 7.64
N CYS A 263 -22.16 23.50 8.29
CA CYS A 263 -22.38 22.20 7.67
C CYS A 263 -23.87 21.94 7.47
N LYS A 264 -24.30 21.59 6.26
CA LYS A 264 -25.70 21.28 5.94
C LYS A 264 -26.26 20.06 6.68
N THR A 265 -25.38 19.20 7.20
CA THR A 265 -25.79 17.95 7.84
C THR A 265 -25.82 18.02 9.35
N CYS A 266 -24.76 18.52 9.99
CA CYS A 266 -24.70 18.64 11.46
C CYS A 266 -25.03 20.04 11.98
N GLY A 267 -25.18 21.05 11.11
CA GLY A 267 -25.47 22.44 11.50
C GLY A 267 -24.31 23.19 12.16
N LEU A 268 -23.16 22.53 12.37
CA LEU A 268 -22.00 23.12 13.04
C LEU A 268 -21.17 24.01 12.08
N ALA A 269 -20.59 25.08 12.63
CA ALA A 269 -19.65 25.95 11.91
C ALA A 269 -18.32 25.22 11.63
N PRO A 270 -17.58 25.56 10.54
CA PRO A 270 -16.30 24.93 10.20
C PRO A 270 -15.26 24.97 11.33
N ALA A 271 -15.23 26.03 12.12
CA ALA A 271 -14.32 26.18 13.26
C ALA A 271 -14.55 25.15 14.37
N VAL A 272 -15.77 24.60 14.47
CA VAL A 272 -16.14 23.58 15.46
C VAL A 272 -16.12 22.19 14.82
N ALA A 273 -16.69 22.05 13.63
CA ALA A 273 -16.87 20.76 12.97
C ALA A 273 -15.61 20.24 12.26
N GLY A 274 -14.60 21.11 12.10
CA GLY A 274 -13.48 20.92 11.18
C GLY A 274 -13.93 20.89 9.71
N PHE A 275 -12.96 21.01 8.82
CA PHE A 275 -13.20 20.92 7.38
C PHE A 275 -12.05 20.22 6.66
N SER A 276 -12.34 19.68 5.48
CA SER A 276 -11.32 19.07 4.64
C SER A 276 -10.37 20.12 4.05
N ILE A 277 -9.10 19.75 3.92
CA ILE A 277 -8.07 20.56 3.25
C ILE A 277 -7.45 19.78 2.10
N TRP A 278 -6.82 20.48 1.17
CA TRP A 278 -6.11 19.89 0.04
C TRP A 278 -4.61 19.94 0.28
N LEU A 279 -3.95 18.79 0.20
CA LEU A 279 -2.49 18.65 0.33
C LEU A 279 -1.90 18.06 -0.95
N HIS A 280 -0.67 18.42 -1.30
CA HIS A 280 0.06 17.72 -2.35
C HIS A 280 0.54 16.35 -1.83
N PHE A 281 0.78 15.39 -2.73
CA PHE A 281 1.29 14.07 -2.34
C PHE A 281 2.55 14.18 -1.48
N ASP A 282 3.48 15.07 -1.84
CA ASP A 282 4.74 15.28 -1.11
C ASP A 282 4.56 15.82 0.30
N ASP A 283 3.43 16.46 0.57
CA ASP A 283 3.10 17.01 1.88
C ASP A 283 2.52 15.96 2.81
N LEU A 284 2.15 14.76 2.32
CA LEU A 284 1.55 13.71 3.12
C LEU A 284 2.59 12.94 3.97
N PRO A 285 2.19 12.35 5.12
CA PRO A 285 3.09 11.48 5.87
C PRO A 285 3.37 10.19 5.09
N ASP A 286 4.52 9.58 5.32
CA ASP A 286 4.96 8.39 4.56
C ASP A 286 3.97 7.22 4.61
N GLY A 287 3.26 7.05 5.73
CA GLY A 287 2.18 6.06 5.84
C GLY A 287 1.04 6.29 4.84
N GLN A 288 0.60 7.54 4.67
CA GLN A 288 -0.46 7.90 3.72
C GLN A 288 0.05 7.88 2.27
N LYS A 289 1.30 8.31 2.03
CA LYS A 289 1.95 8.14 0.71
C LYS A 289 1.96 6.68 0.29
N ALA A 290 2.30 5.77 1.20
CA ALA A 290 2.30 4.33 0.92
C ALA A 290 0.88 3.82 0.61
N VAL A 291 -0.16 4.25 1.34
CA VAL A 291 -1.57 3.90 1.05
C VAL A 291 -1.97 4.36 -0.35
N LEU A 292 -1.67 5.61 -0.68
CA LEU A 292 -2.05 6.19 -1.97
C LEU A 292 -1.27 5.57 -3.14
N SER A 293 0.02 5.31 -2.97
CA SER A 293 0.80 4.56 -3.96
C SER A 293 0.22 3.17 -4.19
N ARG A 294 -0.25 2.46 -3.15
CA ARG A 294 -0.94 1.16 -3.35
C ARG A 294 -2.27 1.28 -4.08
N ARG A 295 -3.03 2.33 -3.80
CA ARG A 295 -4.36 2.56 -4.40
C ARG A 295 -4.27 2.98 -5.87
N HIS A 296 -3.24 3.73 -6.24
CA HIS A 296 -3.17 4.39 -7.55
C HIS A 296 -2.03 3.91 -8.45
N ALA A 297 -1.00 3.26 -7.91
CA ALA A 297 0.06 2.68 -8.74
C ALA A 297 -0.44 1.45 -9.50
N PRO A 298 0.19 1.13 -10.65
CA PRO A 298 0.07 -0.19 -11.25
C PRO A 298 0.27 -1.29 -10.20
N LYS A 299 -0.60 -2.30 -10.19
CA LYS A 299 -0.57 -3.37 -9.18
C LYS A 299 0.81 -4.04 -9.07
N MET A 300 1.46 -4.23 -10.20
CA MET A 300 2.83 -4.75 -10.27
C MET A 300 3.84 -3.88 -9.52
N VAL A 301 3.75 -2.56 -9.65
CA VAL A 301 4.62 -1.61 -8.94
C VAL A 301 4.39 -1.72 -7.45
N SER A 302 3.13 -1.81 -7.02
CA SER A 302 2.80 -2.04 -5.62
C SER A 302 3.47 -3.34 -5.14
N ILE A 303 3.29 -4.48 -5.81
CA ILE A 303 3.91 -5.75 -5.37
C ILE A 303 5.44 -5.64 -5.32
N LEU A 304 6.09 -5.00 -6.29
CA LEU A 304 7.54 -4.77 -6.26
C LEU A 304 7.96 -3.92 -5.05
N HIS A 305 7.12 -2.99 -4.59
CA HIS A 305 7.37 -2.19 -3.38
C HIS A 305 7.36 -3.02 -2.08
N THR A 306 6.85 -4.26 -2.06
CA THR A 306 6.99 -5.13 -0.88
C THR A 306 8.43 -5.62 -0.68
N LYS A 307 9.21 -5.67 -1.76
CA LYS A 307 10.65 -5.98 -1.73
C LYS A 307 11.52 -4.74 -1.84
N TRP A 308 11.19 -3.77 -2.69
CA TRP A 308 11.98 -2.55 -2.90
C TRP A 308 11.13 -1.30 -2.61
N PRO A 309 11.03 -0.87 -1.34
CA PRO A 309 10.14 0.22 -0.95
C PRO A 309 10.41 1.51 -1.72
N ARG A 310 9.36 2.05 -2.36
CA ARG A 310 9.41 3.28 -3.17
C ARG A 310 10.36 3.19 -4.37
N ALA A 311 10.61 1.99 -4.90
CA ALA A 311 11.38 1.86 -6.13
C ALA A 311 10.67 2.58 -7.28
N VAL A 312 11.44 3.30 -8.09
CA VAL A 312 10.95 3.87 -9.35
C VAL A 312 11.02 2.76 -10.40
N VAL A 313 9.87 2.42 -10.98
CA VAL A 313 9.75 1.34 -11.95
C VAL A 313 9.28 1.93 -13.28
N SER A 314 10.01 1.62 -14.35
CA SER A 314 9.59 1.93 -15.72
C SER A 314 9.49 0.65 -16.55
N PHE A 315 8.58 0.66 -17.53
CA PHE A 315 8.22 -0.50 -18.32
C PHE A 315 8.69 -0.32 -19.75
N ASP A 316 9.64 -1.14 -20.18
CA ASP A 316 10.07 -1.20 -21.57
C ASP A 316 9.56 -2.50 -22.20
N PRO A 317 8.82 -2.44 -23.32
CA PRO A 317 8.47 -3.65 -24.04
C PRO A 317 9.75 -4.31 -24.55
N ILE A 318 9.85 -5.64 -24.41
CA ILE A 318 10.86 -6.40 -25.13
C ILE A 318 10.46 -6.34 -26.62
N ALA A 319 11.39 -5.87 -27.44
CA ALA A 319 11.23 -5.75 -28.89
C ALA A 319 11.11 -7.12 -29.56
#